data_AF-A0A091U7L7-F1
#
_entry.id   AF-A0A091U7L7-F1
#
_cell.length_a   1.000
_cell.length_b   1.000
_cell.length_c   1.000
_cell.angle_alpha   90.00
_cell.angle_beta   90.00
_cell.angle_gamma   90.00
#
_symmetry.space_group_name_H-M   'P 1'
#
loop_
_entity.id
_entity.type
_entity.pdbx_description
1 polymer ?
#
loop_
_entity_poly.entity_id
_entity_poly.type
_entity_poly.pdbx_seq_one_letter_code
_entity_poly.pdbx_strand_id
1 'polypeptide(L)'
;DLLKSNSSRLLLASGDGLDFQALLVDEDRAWLMVGGKNHIFLLHLDHPSREPEKIFWPASREQVEHCQLAGKNVETECANFIRLLQPFNRTHVFACGT
;
A
#
# COMPACT_ATOMS: atom_id res chain seq x y z
N ASP A 1 0.75 20.04 18.16
CA ASP A 1 1.30 18.68 17.99
C ASP A 1 0.11 17.75 17.78
N LEU A 2 -0.14 17.33 16.52
CA LEU A 2 -1.39 16.65 16.15
C LEU A 2 -1.57 15.34 16.92
N LEU A 3 -0.47 14.63 17.21
CA LEU A 3 -0.47 13.39 18.00
C LEU A 3 -0.82 13.60 19.48
N LYS A 4 -0.71 14.84 20.00
CA LYS A 4 -1.16 15.20 21.35
C LYS A 4 -2.65 15.54 21.40
N SER A 5 -3.27 15.74 20.23
CA SER A 5 -4.71 15.85 20.11
C SER A 5 -5.28 14.45 19.89
N ASN A 6 -6.35 14.10 20.62
CA ASN A 6 -7.13 12.87 20.36
C ASN A 6 -7.79 12.85 18.96
N SER A 7 -7.54 13.86 18.14
CA SER A 7 -8.04 14.01 16.77
C SER A 7 -7.13 13.40 15.70
N SER A 8 -5.99 12.77 16.05
CA SER A 8 -5.13 12.11 15.06
C SER A 8 -4.56 10.79 15.56
N ARG A 9 -4.24 9.91 14.61
CA ARG A 9 -3.71 8.57 14.91
C ARG A 9 -2.79 8.10 13.80
N LEU A 10 -1.66 7.52 14.18
CA LEU A 10 -0.73 6.87 13.25
C LEU A 10 -1.20 5.44 13.00
N LEU A 11 -1.57 5.14 11.74
CA LEU A 11 -2.05 3.82 11.34
C LEU A 11 -0.97 2.98 10.64
N LEU A 12 -0.11 3.64 9.87
CA LEU A 12 1.02 3.04 9.19
C LEU A 12 2.23 3.95 9.34
N ALA A 13 3.35 3.39 9.80
CA ALA A 13 4.63 4.08 9.77
C ALA A 13 5.29 3.80 8.42
N SER A 14 5.74 4.85 7.72
CA SER A 14 6.48 4.73 6.45
C SER A 14 7.94 4.24 6.63
N GLY A 15 8.27 3.71 7.80
CA GLY A 15 9.64 3.52 8.30
C GLY A 15 10.53 2.57 7.48
N ASP A 16 9.95 1.75 6.60
CA ASP A 16 10.67 0.69 5.88
C ASP A 16 10.64 0.84 4.35
N GLY A 17 10.53 2.07 3.83
CA GLY A 17 10.50 2.29 2.37
C GLY A 17 9.25 1.71 1.71
N LEU A 18 8.11 1.78 2.42
CA LEU A 18 6.82 1.33 1.92
C LEU A 18 6.25 2.23 0.83
N ASP A 19 6.76 3.46 0.66
CA ASP A 19 6.40 4.41 -0.40
C ASP A 19 4.90 4.40 -0.75
N PHE A 20 4.06 4.85 0.18
CA PHE A 20 2.61 4.90 -0.01
C PHE A 20 2.26 5.87 -1.15
N GLN A 21 1.56 5.35 -2.17
CA GLN A 21 1.32 6.08 -3.42
C GLN A 21 -0.12 5.97 -3.94
N ALA A 22 -0.87 4.97 -3.49
CA ALA A 22 -2.28 4.78 -3.87
C ALA A 22 -3.17 4.67 -2.63
N LEU A 23 -4.35 5.30 -2.67
CA LEU A 23 -5.32 5.29 -1.58
C LEU A 23 -6.71 5.01 -2.14
N LEU A 24 -7.47 4.17 -1.45
CA LEU A 24 -8.88 3.93 -1.73
C LEU A 24 -9.66 3.87 -0.42
N VAL A 25 -10.58 4.80 -0.22
CA VAL A 25 -11.46 4.85 0.95
C VAL A 25 -12.81 4.25 0.59
N ASP A 26 -13.34 3.40 1.47
CA ASP A 26 -14.72 2.91 1.44
C ASP A 26 -15.38 3.29 2.77
N GLU A 27 -16.20 4.33 2.74
CA GLU A 27 -16.88 4.87 3.92
C GLU A 27 -17.98 3.92 4.43
N ASP A 28 -18.71 3.28 3.51
CA ASP A 28 -19.81 2.36 3.83
C ASP A 28 -19.32 1.15 4.62
N ARG A 29 -18.13 0.65 4.27
CA ARG A 29 -17.48 -0.48 4.93
C ARG A 29 -16.46 -0.05 5.98
N ALA A 30 -16.27 1.25 6.19
CA ALA A 30 -15.33 1.84 7.14
C ALA A 30 -13.88 1.33 6.99
N TRP A 31 -13.34 1.25 5.78
CA TRP A 31 -11.93 0.90 5.58
C TRP A 31 -11.20 1.80 4.57
N LEU A 32 -9.88 1.82 4.70
CA LEU A 32 -8.94 2.49 3.82
C LEU A 32 -7.94 1.47 3.29
N MET A 33 -7.88 1.27 1.97
CA MET A 33 -6.76 0.55 1.35
C MET A 33 -5.65 1.52 0.97
N VAL A 34 -4.41 1.06 1.20
CA VAL A 34 -3.20 1.81 0.88
C VAL A 34 -2.28 0.94 0.03
N GLY A 35 -1.95 1.39 -1.17
CA GLY A 35 -0.94 0.78 -2.03
C GLY A 35 0.42 1.41 -1.81
N GLY A 36 1.44 0.58 -1.72
CA GLY A 36 2.84 1.01 -1.61
C GLY A 36 3.79 0.03 -2.31
N LYS A 37 5.07 0.10 -1.96
CA LYS A 37 6.12 -0.80 -2.45
C LYS A 37 5.85 -2.24 -2.00
N ASN A 38 5.61 -3.11 -2.98
CA ASN A 38 5.33 -4.53 -2.88
C ASN A 38 4.11 -4.89 -2.01
N HIS A 39 3.29 -3.92 -1.61
CA HIS A 39 2.25 -4.15 -0.62
C HIS A 39 0.96 -3.39 -0.91
N ILE A 40 -0.15 -4.03 -0.54
CA ILE A 40 -1.45 -3.40 -0.36
C ILE A 40 -1.87 -3.63 1.08
N PHE A 41 -2.20 -2.56 1.80
CA PHE A 41 -2.69 -2.58 3.17
C PHE A 41 -4.19 -2.31 3.19
N LEU A 42 -4.89 -2.89 4.16
CA LEU A 42 -6.28 -2.61 4.49
C LEU A 42 -6.36 -2.19 5.96
N LEU A 43 -6.82 -0.96 6.16
CA LEU A 43 -6.97 -0.30 7.45
C LEU A 43 -8.44 -0.20 7.81
N HIS A 44 -8.82 -0.71 8.98
CA HIS A 44 -10.18 -0.56 9.52
C HIS A 44 -10.28 0.79 10.24
N LEU A 45 -11.13 1.68 9.74
CA LEU A 45 -11.29 3.06 10.24
C LEU A 45 -12.12 3.12 11.53
N ASP A 46 -12.98 2.14 11.75
CA ASP A 46 -13.79 1.96 12.96
C ASP A 46 -12.97 1.38 14.14
N HIS A 47 -11.96 0.56 13.84
CA HIS A 47 -11.05 -0.05 14.81
C HIS A 47 -9.59 0.30 14.52
N PRO A 48 -9.17 1.57 14.66
CA PRO A 48 -7.82 2.01 14.31
C PRO A 48 -6.71 1.50 15.25
N SER A 49 -7.06 0.73 16.28
CA SER A 49 -6.12 -0.03 17.12
C SER A 49 -5.77 -1.40 16.54
N ARG A 50 -6.58 -1.91 15.60
CA ARG A 50 -6.39 -3.22 14.99
C ARG A 50 -5.17 -3.17 14.06
N GLU A 51 -4.40 -4.25 14.05
CA GLU A 51 -3.29 -4.37 13.10
C GLU A 51 -3.83 -4.36 11.65
N PRO A 52 -3.17 -3.62 10.74
CA PRO A 52 -3.55 -3.60 9.33
C PRO A 52 -3.45 -4.99 8.69
N GLU A 53 -4.46 -5.34 7.88
CA GLU A 53 -4.36 -6.50 7.01
C GLU A 53 -3.46 -6.14 5.81
N LYS A 54 -2.63 -7.06 5.32
CA LYS A 54 -1.68 -6.78 4.25
C LYS A 54 -1.57 -7.90 3.23
N ILE A 55 -1.47 -7.53 1.96
CA ILE A 55 -1.10 -8.40 0.85
C ILE A 55 0.33 -8.05 0.46
N PHE A 56 1.21 -9.05 0.45
CA PHE A 56 2.54 -8.95 -0.14
C PHE A 56 2.47 -9.35 -1.61
N TRP A 57 2.70 -8.39 -2.50
CA TRP A 57 2.63 -8.56 -3.95
C TRP A 57 3.88 -7.97 -4.64
N PRO A 58 5.06 -8.60 -4.47
CA PRO A 58 6.28 -8.15 -5.13
C PRO A 58 6.31 -8.53 -6.61
N ALA A 59 7.21 -7.89 -7.37
CA ALA A 59 7.61 -8.37 -8.69
C ALA A 59 8.28 -9.74 -8.59
N SER A 60 8.19 -10.55 -9.65
CA SER A 60 8.86 -11.85 -9.68
C SER A 60 10.38 -11.67 -9.67
N ARG A 61 11.11 -12.70 -9.22
CA ARG A 61 12.58 -12.66 -9.20
C ARG A 61 13.16 -12.39 -10.59
N GLU A 62 12.60 -13.00 -11.63
CA GLU A 62 13.02 -12.80 -13.01
C GLU A 62 12.81 -11.34 -13.47
N GLN A 63 11.67 -10.73 -13.12
CA GLN A 63 11.39 -9.33 -13.44
C GLN A 63 12.37 -8.38 -12.71
N VAL A 64 12.67 -8.68 -11.45
CA VAL A 64 13.65 -7.92 -10.66
C VAL A 64 15.03 -8.04 -11.28
N GLU A 65 15.48 -9.25 -11.63
CA GLU A 65 16.77 -9.49 -12.29
C GLU A 65 16.86 -8.75 -13.64
N HIS A 66 15.79 -8.80 -14.44
CA HIS A 66 15.75 -8.07 -15.71
C HIS A 66 15.81 -6.54 -15.49
N CYS A 67 15.08 -6.02 -14.51
CA CYS A 67 15.12 -4.60 -14.13
C CYS A 67 16.54 -4.17 -13.71
N GLN A 68 17.23 -5.00 -12.93
CA GLN A 68 18.62 -4.75 -12.52
C GLN A 68 19.58 -4.76 -13.71
N LEU A 69 19.44 -5.73 -14.62
CA LEU A 69 20.23 -5.82 -15.84
C LEU A 69 20.01 -4.63 -16.77
N ALA A 70 18.83 -3.99 -16.72
CA ALA A 70 18.55 -2.73 -17.39
C ALA A 70 19.19 -1.50 -16.70
N GLY A 71 19.99 -1.69 -15.65
CA GLY A 71 20.73 -0.64 -14.95
C GLY A 71 19.90 0.15 -13.95
N LYS A 72 18.72 -0.36 -13.55
CA LYS A 72 17.82 0.31 -12.60
C LYS A 72 18.19 0.04 -11.15
N ASN A 73 17.82 0.96 -10.26
CA ASN A 73 18.11 0.84 -8.84
C ASN A 73 17.23 -0.22 -8.17
N VAL A 74 17.86 -1.17 -7.48
CA VAL A 74 17.18 -2.32 -6.87
C VAL A 74 16.17 -1.91 -5.79
N GLU A 75 16.49 -0.87 -5.03
CA GLU A 75 15.69 -0.46 -3.89
C GLU A 75 14.55 0.48 -4.28
N THR A 76 14.71 1.30 -5.32
CA THR A 76 13.78 2.38 -5.65
C THR A 76 13.03 2.20 -6.97
N GLU A 77 13.49 1.29 -7.84
CA GLU A 77 12.87 1.06 -9.15
C GLU A 77 12.47 -0.40 -9.37
N CYS A 78 13.26 -1.37 -8.90
CA CYS A 78 13.01 -2.80 -9.14
C CYS A 78 12.11 -3.45 -8.08
N ALA A 79 10.92 -2.88 -7.89
CA ALA A 79 9.88 -3.39 -7.03
C ALA A 79 8.51 -3.19 -7.71
N ASN A 80 7.48 -3.88 -7.22
CA ASN A 80 6.12 -3.60 -7.64
C ASN A 80 5.57 -2.42 -6.82
N PHE A 81 5.52 -1.22 -7.37
CA PHE A 81 4.94 -0.06 -6.70
C PHE A 81 3.47 0.04 -7.06
N ILE A 82 2.56 -0.17 -6.10
CA ILE A 82 1.12 -0.07 -6.36
C ILE A 82 0.73 1.38 -6.65
N ARG A 83 0.22 1.62 -7.87
CA ARG A 83 -0.14 2.95 -8.37
C ARG A 83 -1.64 3.16 -8.51
N LEU A 84 -2.41 2.09 -8.63
CA LEU A 84 -3.86 2.17 -8.84
C LEU A 84 -4.57 1.24 -7.86
N LEU A 85 -5.58 1.79 -7.18
CA LEU A 85 -6.60 1.05 -6.44
C LEU A 85 -7.95 1.65 -6.84
N GLN A 86 -8.85 0.82 -7.37
CA GLN A 86 -10.17 1.24 -7.83
C GLN A 86 -11.23 0.20 -7.48
N PRO A 87 -12.45 0.60 -7.09
CA PRO A 87 -13.55 -0.34 -6.94
C PRO A 87 -13.83 -1.04 -8.28
N PHE A 88 -13.75 -2.37 -8.32
CA PHE A 88 -14.13 -3.14 -9.51
C PHE A 88 -15.61 -3.50 -9.46
N ASN A 89 -16.05 -3.98 -8.31
CA ASN A 89 -17.44 -4.29 -8.03
C ASN A 89 -17.69 -4.16 -6.51
N ARG A 90 -18.87 -4.55 -6.05
CA ARG A 90 -19.23 -4.46 -4.62
C ARG A 90 -18.28 -5.22 -3.69
N THR A 91 -17.58 -6.25 -4.16
CA THR A 91 -16.76 -7.14 -3.32
C THR A 91 -15.27 -7.13 -3.66
N HIS A 92 -14.86 -6.49 -4.76
CA HIS A 92 -13.50 -6.55 -5.28
C HIS A 92 -12.97 -5.16 -5.62
N VAL A 93 -11.66 -5.02 -5.43
CA VAL A 93 -10.87 -3.87 -5.84
C VAL A 93 -9.95 -4.29 -6.97
N PHE A 94 -9.88 -3.48 -8.01
CA PHE A 94 -8.89 -3.58 -9.06
C PHE A 94 -7.61 -2.87 -8.63
N ALA A 95 -6.47 -3.55 -8.77
CA ALA A 95 -5.16 -3.02 -8.39
C ALA A 95 -4.17 -3.12 -9.56
N CYS A 96 -3.33 -2.10 -9.73
CA CYS A 96 -2.19 -2.14 -10.64
C CYS A 96 -0.96 -1.55 -9.97
N GLY A 97 0.20 -2.09 -10.32
CA GLY A 97 1.49 -1.51 -9.98
C GLY A 97 2.42 -1.41 -11.19
N THR A 98 3.62 -0.90 -10.95
CA THR A 98 4.70 -0.73 -11.94
C THR A 98 5.27 -2.05 -12.41
#